data_AF-A0ABD0N864-F1
#
_entry.id   AF-A0ABD0N864-F1
#
_cell.length_a   1.000
_cell.length_b   1.000
_cell.length_c   1.000
_cell.angle_alpha   90.00
_cell.angle_beta   90.00
_cell.angle_gamma   90.00
#
_symmetry.space_group_name_H-M   'P 1'
#
loop_
_entity.id
_entity.type
_entity.pdbx_description
1 polymer ?
#
loop_
_entity_poly.entity_id
_entity_poly.type
_entity_poly.pdbx_seq_one_letter_code
_entity_poly.pdbx_strand_id
1 'polypeptide(L)' 'RLDRTASPSISSIDSANEPRERSGRGESILQRILCLPGNQQCCDCGQADPRWASINLGVLLCIECSGIH' A
#
# COMPACT_ATOMS: atom_id res chain seq x y z
N ARG A 1 16.23 -21.51 31.28
CA ARG A 1 16.33 -22.56 30.25
C ARG A 1 14.91 -22.74 29.72
N LEU A 2 14.64 -22.12 28.56
CA LEU A 2 13.31 -21.98 27.95
C LEU A 2 12.89 -23.31 27.33
N ASP A 3 11.68 -23.78 27.63
CA ASP A 3 11.04 -24.84 26.85
C ASP A 3 9.83 -24.24 26.12
N ARG A 4 9.83 -24.40 24.79
CA ARG A 4 8.80 -23.91 23.85
C ARG A 4 7.71 -24.96 23.79
N THR A 5 6.46 -24.60 24.09
CA THR A 5 5.29 -25.38 23.64
C THR A 5 4.17 -24.47 23.17
N ALA A 6 3.50 -24.94 22.12
CA ALA A 6 2.76 -24.21 21.10
C ALA A 6 1.55 -23.41 21.58
N SER A 7 1.31 -22.26 20.94
CA SER A 7 0.03 -21.54 20.99
C SER A 7 -0.97 -22.14 19.97
N PRO A 8 -2.28 -22.11 20.28
CA PRO A 8 -3.29 -22.84 19.52
C PRO A 8 -3.53 -22.24 18.12
N SER A 9 -3.75 -23.15 17.16
CA SER A 9 -4.03 -22.85 15.76
C SER A 9 -5.26 -21.97 15.60
N ILE A 10 -5.12 -20.88 14.85
CA ILE A 10 -6.23 -20.01 14.44
C ILE A 10 -7.20 -20.83 13.56
N SER A 11 -8.45 -20.83 13.99
CA SER A 11 -9.62 -21.41 13.35
C SER A 11 -9.72 -21.07 11.85
N SER A 12 -9.97 -22.10 11.03
CA SER A 12 -10.31 -22.01 9.61
C SER A 12 -11.41 -20.98 9.35
N ILE A 13 -11.11 -19.96 8.56
CA ILE A 13 -12.13 -19.08 7.98
C ILE A 13 -12.47 -19.60 6.59
N ASP A 14 -13.72 -20.02 6.43
CA ASP A 14 -14.31 -20.47 5.18
C ASP A 14 -14.16 -19.37 4.12
N SER A 15 -13.57 -19.74 2.97
CA SER A 15 -13.41 -18.84 1.83
C SER A 15 -14.76 -18.62 1.16
N ALA A 16 -15.53 -17.65 1.67
CA ALA A 16 -16.67 -17.12 0.96
C ALA A 16 -16.18 -16.44 -0.33
N ASN A 17 -16.68 -16.95 -1.44
CA ASN A 17 -16.44 -16.52 -2.81
C ASN A 17 -16.88 -15.06 -3.02
N GLU A 18 -15.96 -14.11 -2.79
CA GLU A 18 -16.11 -12.73 -3.26
C GLU A 18 -16.10 -12.75 -4.81
N PRO A 19 -17.09 -12.14 -5.47
CA PRO A 19 -17.13 -12.09 -6.93
C PRO A 19 -15.90 -11.32 -7.41
N ARG A 20 -15.00 -12.04 -8.09
CA ARG A 20 -13.82 -11.48 -8.74
C ARG A 20 -14.27 -10.40 -9.72
N GLU A 21 -14.12 -9.13 -9.35
CA GLU A 21 -14.26 -8.03 -10.30
C GLU A 21 -13.35 -8.34 -11.49
N ARG A 22 -13.96 -8.43 -12.67
CA ARG A 22 -13.23 -8.61 -13.93
C ARG A 22 -12.32 -7.40 -14.11
N SER A 23 -11.04 -7.58 -13.79
CA SER A 23 -9.97 -6.61 -14.03
C SER A 23 -9.89 -6.33 -15.53
N GLY A 24 -10.66 -5.33 -15.99
CA GLY A 24 -10.51 -4.76 -17.31
C GLY A 24 -9.13 -4.15 -17.39
N ARG A 25 -8.27 -4.66 -18.30
CA ARG A 25 -6.89 -4.21 -18.58
C ARG A 25 -6.31 -3.35 -17.45
N GLY A 26 -6.03 -4.03 -16.34
CA GLY A 26 -5.99 -3.42 -15.01
C GLY A 26 -4.92 -2.35 -14.86
N GLU A 27 -5.37 -1.10 -14.74
CA GLU A 27 -4.54 -0.04 -14.19
C GLU A 27 -4.03 -0.48 -12.81
N SER A 28 -2.73 -0.32 -12.56
CA SER A 28 -2.17 -0.63 -11.26
C SER A 28 -2.82 0.26 -10.18
N ILE A 29 -2.88 -0.22 -8.95
CA ILE A 29 -3.37 0.60 -7.82
C ILE A 29 -2.58 1.91 -7.73
N LEU A 30 -1.27 1.85 -7.96
CA LEU A 30 -0.43 3.04 -8.02
C LEU A 30 -0.89 4.02 -9.11
N GLN A 31 -1.19 3.53 -10.31
CA GLN A 31 -1.72 4.34 -11.41
C GLN A 31 -3.01 5.07 -10.99
N ARG A 32 -3.93 4.35 -10.33
CA ARG A 32 -5.19 4.92 -9.85
C ARG A 32 -4.96 6.02 -8.81
N ILE A 33 -3.97 5.86 -7.93
CA ILE A 33 -3.61 6.86 -6.92
C ILE A 33 -2.94 8.08 -7.57
N LEU A 34 -2.04 7.87 -8.53
CA LEU A 34 -1.34 8.96 -9.24
C LEU A 34 -2.28 9.82 -10.10
N CYS A 35 -3.39 9.24 -10.59
CA CYS A 35 -4.42 9.98 -11.33
C CYS A 35 -5.20 10.99 -10.47
N LEU A 36 -5.10 10.92 -9.13
CA LEU A 36 -5.76 11.89 -8.27
C LEU A 36 -5.06 13.26 -8.37
N PRO A 37 -5.81 14.38 -8.34
CA PRO A 37 -5.23 15.71 -8.36
C PRO A 37 -4.21 15.91 -7.23
N GLY A 38 -3.05 16.48 -7.56
CA GLY A 38 -1.96 16.73 -6.61
C GLY A 38 -0.99 15.55 -6.42
N ASN A 39 -1.40 14.32 -6.73
CA ASN A 39 -0.57 13.13 -6.52
C ASN A 39 0.55 12.92 -7.56
N GLN A 40 0.66 13.82 -8.54
CA GLN A 40 1.73 13.75 -9.54
C GLN A 40 3.07 14.30 -9.02
N GLN A 41 3.10 14.85 -7.80
CA GLN A 41 4.26 15.51 -7.21
C GLN A 41 4.47 15.03 -5.77
N CYS A 42 5.74 14.95 -5.36
CA CYS A 42 6.15 14.72 -3.98
C CYS A 42 5.58 15.81 -3.07
N CYS A 43 4.97 15.40 -1.96
CA CYS A 43 4.37 16.31 -0.99
C CYS A 43 5.36 17.32 -0.38
N ASP A 44 6.64 16.95 -0.27
CA ASP A 44 7.64 17.75 0.45
C ASP A 44 8.45 18.66 -0.50
N CYS A 45 8.93 18.12 -1.61
CA CYS A 45 9.87 18.82 -2.50
C CYS A 45 9.30 19.14 -3.88
N GLY A 46 8.09 18.68 -4.20
CA GLY A 46 7.43 18.93 -5.49
C GLY A 46 8.01 18.13 -6.67
N GLN A 47 8.99 17.24 -6.47
CA GLN A 47 9.52 16.38 -7.53
C GLN A 47 8.40 15.52 -8.15
N ALA A 48 8.42 15.38 -9.47
CA ALA A 48 7.40 14.63 -10.20
C ALA A 48 7.51 13.11 -9.97
N ASP A 49 6.44 12.38 -10.33
CA ASP A 49 6.34 10.91 -10.27
C ASP A 49 6.76 10.31 -8.91
N PRO A 50 6.13 10.73 -7.80
CA PRO A 50 6.42 10.15 -6.49
C PRO A 50 6.00 8.66 -6.47
N ARG A 51 6.92 7.78 -6.04
CA ARG A 51 6.71 6.32 -6.05
C ARG A 51 6.52 5.72 -4.66
N TRP A 52 6.77 6.51 -3.62
CA TRP A 52 6.66 6.11 -2.22
C TRP A 52 5.47 6.80 -1.57
N ALA A 53 4.99 6.25 -0.47
CA ALA A 53 3.87 6.81 0.27
C ALA A 53 4.10 6.66 1.77
N SER A 54 3.79 7.71 2.53
CA SER A 54 3.60 7.59 3.98
C SER A 54 2.15 7.18 4.23
N ILE A 55 1.94 5.92 4.60
CA ILE A 55 0.59 5.34 4.78
C ILE A 55 -0.15 6.06 5.91
N ASN A 56 0.56 6.39 6.99
CA ASN A 56 -0.02 7.03 8.16
C ASN A 56 -0.50 8.47 7.87
N LEU A 57 0.19 9.17 6.97
CA LEU A 57 -0.12 10.56 6.59
C LEU A 57 -1.00 10.66 5.34
N GLY A 58 -1.06 9.60 4.53
CA GLY A 58 -1.82 9.59 3.28
C GLY A 58 -1.22 10.47 2.18
N VAL A 59 0.11 10.61 2.14
CA VAL A 59 0.84 11.44 1.15
C VAL A 59 1.79 10.62 0.29
N LEU A 60 2.07 11.11 -0.92
CA LEU A 60 3.08 10.54 -1.82
C LEU A 60 4.41 11.30 -1.74
N LEU A 61 5.52 10.56 -1.80
CA LEU A 61 6.88 11.06 -1.60
C LEU A 61 7.84 10.54 -2.68
N CYS A 62 8.90 11.31 -2.97
CA CYS A 62 10.09 10.81 -3.67
C CYS A 62 10.97 9.98 -2.70
N ILE A 63 11.99 9.29 -3.22
CA ILE A 63 12.83 8.41 -2.39
C ILE A 63 13.56 9.20 -1.31
N GLU A 64 14.05 10.39 -1.65
CA GLU A 64 14.82 11.24 -0.74
C GLU A 64 13.96 11.70 0.44
N CYS A 65 12.75 12.19 0.16
CA CYS A 65 11.82 12.63 1.21
C CYS A 65 11.26 11.44 2.00
N SER A 66 11.10 10.27 1.37
CA SER A 66 10.60 9.07 2.06
C SER A 66 11.52 8.56 3.17
N GLY A 67 12.82 8.88 3.13
CA GLY A 67 13.75 8.47 4.20
C GLY A 67 13.65 9.29 5.49
N ILE A 68 12.85 10.36 5.50
CA ILE A 68 12.68 11.27 6.64
C ILE A 68 11.42 10.91 7.45
N HIS A 69 10.41 10.34 6.79
CA HIS A 69 9.12 9.92 7.35
C HIS A 69 9.12 8.44 7.69
#